data_AF-A0A0G0FPY2-F1
#
_entry.id   AF-A0A0G0FPY2-F1
#
_cell.length_a   1.000
_cell.length_b   1.000
_cell.length_c   1.000
_cell.angle_alpha   90.00
_cell.angle_beta   90.00
_cell.angle_gamma   90.00
#
_symmetry.space_group_name_H-M   'P 1'
#
loop_
_entity.id
_entity.type
_entity.pdbx_description
1 polymer ?
#
loop_
_entity_poly.entity_id
_entity_poly.type
_entity_poly.pdbx_seq_one_letter_code
_entity_poly.pdbx_strand_id
1 'polypeptide(L)' 'MFHILKNIIWIVGFVVVAGFVLNYFGYEINRNYFQERKGDCQEKLKECQSKLLHEGLDNAKCNFNCLDPKLIIRKK' A
#
# COMPACT_ATOMS: atom_id res chain seq x y z
N MET A 1 8.32 3.87 -23.93
CA MET A 1 8.63 2.65 -23.13
C MET A 1 9.85 2.83 -22.21
N PHE A 2 10.96 3.42 -22.68
CA PHE A 2 12.17 3.68 -21.86
C PHE A 2 11.92 4.50 -20.57
N HIS A 3 10.99 5.45 -20.62
CA HIS A 3 10.68 6.32 -19.48
C HIS A 3 10.02 5.58 -18.31
N ILE A 4 9.19 4.57 -18.60
CA ILE A 4 8.52 3.76 -17.57
C ILE A 4 9.56 2.92 -16.82
N LEU A 5 10.47 2.29 -17.55
CA LEU A 5 11.54 1.47 -16.95
C LEU A 5 12.45 2.31 -16.05
N LYS A 6 12.85 3.50 -16.51
CA LYS A 6 13.64 4.44 -15.71
C LYS A 6 12.92 4.84 -14.42
N ASN A 7 11.61 5.13 -14.51
CA ASN A 7 10.82 5.53 -13.33
C ASN A 7 10.69 4.38 -12.33
N ILE A 8 10.49 3.13 -12.79
CA ILE A 8 10.44 1.95 -11.91
C ILE A 8 11.76 1.80 -11.15
N ILE A 9 12.90 1.91 -11.84
CA ILE A 9 14.23 1.83 -11.20
C ILE A 9 14.38 2.90 -10.12
N TRP A 10 13.95 4.13 -10.42
CA TRP A 10 13.98 5.24 -9.46
C TRP A 10 13.10 4.98 -8.23
N ILE A 11 11.89 4.47 -8.42
CA ILE A 11 10.98 4.12 -7.32
C ILE A 11 11.58 3.02 -6.46
N VAL A 12 12.14 1.98 -7.07
CA VAL A 12 12.80 0.89 -6.33
C VAL A 12 13.97 1.42 -5.51
N GLY A 13 14.82 2.27 -6.10
CA GLY A 13 15.93 2.92 -5.39
C GLY A 13 15.44 3.74 -4.20
N PHE A 14 14.39 4.54 -4.38
CA PHE A 14 13.81 5.34 -3.31
C PHE A 14 13.25 4.48 -2.17
N VAL A 15 12.55 3.39 -2.49
CA VAL A 15 12.00 2.45 -1.50
C VAL A 15 13.12 1.82 -0.66
N VAL A 16 14.23 1.42 -1.30
CA VAL A 16 15.38 0.85 -0.58
C VAL A 16 15.99 1.87 0.37
N VAL A 17 16.28 3.09 -0.10
CA VAL A 17 16.86 4.16 0.73
C VAL A 17 15.93 4.51 1.90
N ALA A 18 14.62 4.66 1.65
CA ALA A 18 13.63 4.92 2.69
C ALA A 18 13.61 3.81 3.76
N GLY A 19 13.71 2.54 3.35
CA GLY A 19 13.80 1.41 4.28
C GLY A 19 15.03 1.48 5.18
N PHE A 20 16.20 1.83 4.63
CA PHE A 20 17.42 2.05 5.42
C PHE A 20 17.29 3.22 6.40
N VAL A 21 16.70 4.33 5.95
CA VAL A 21 16.46 5.50 6.81
C VAL A 21 15.53 5.12 7.97
N LEU A 22 14.41 4.47 7.68
CA LEU A 22 13.46 4.02 8.72
C LEU A 22 14.16 3.11 9.74
N ASN A 23 14.95 2.13 9.28
CA ASN A 23 15.70 1.24 10.16
C ASN A 23 16.75 2.00 11.00
N TYR A 24 17.47 2.96 10.40
CA TYR A 24 18.44 3.80 11.12
C TYR A 24 17.79 4.63 12.23
N PHE A 25 16.58 5.15 12.00
CA PHE A 25 15.78 5.85 13.02
C PHE A 25 15.11 4.90 14.03
N GLY A 26 15.36 3.60 13.95
CA GLY A 26 14.78 2.60 14.84
C GLY A 26 13.31 2.33 14.56
N TYR A 27 12.87 2.46 13.31
CA TYR A 27 11.54 2.06 12.87
C TYR A 27 11.60 0.76 12.06
N GLU A 28 10.75 -0.19 12.42
CA GLU A 28 10.58 -1.46 11.72
C GLU A 28 9.21 -1.53 11.05
N ILE A 29 9.16 -2.23 9.91
CA ILE A 29 7.91 -2.47 9.19
C ILE A 29 7.15 -3.58 9.92
N ASN A 30 5.94 -3.28 10.39
CA ASN A 30 5.08 -4.24 11.09
C ASN A 30 4.47 -5.24 10.09
N ARG A 31 5.21 -6.32 9.80
CA ARG A 31 4.77 -7.37 8.88
C ARG A 31 3.51 -8.09 9.37
N ASN A 32 3.31 -8.19 10.68
CA ASN A 32 2.13 -8.83 11.27
C ASN A 32 0.86 -8.02 10.99
N TYR A 33 0.93 -6.69 11.10
CA TYR A 33 -0.18 -5.81 10.73
C TYR A 33 -0.61 -6.01 9.26
N PHE A 34 0.35 -6.15 8.35
CA PHE A 34 0.03 -6.45 6.95
C PHE A 34 -0.61 -7.83 6.78
N GLN A 35 -0.15 -8.86 7.50
CA GLN A 35 -0.75 -10.20 7.39
C GLN A 35 -2.18 -10.22 7.91
N GLU A 36 -2.43 -9.62 9.07
CA GLU A 36 -3.77 -9.54 9.66
C GLU A 36 -4.74 -8.75 8.79
N ARG A 37 -4.31 -7.59 8.26
CA ARG A 37 -5.17 -6.70 7.48
C ARG A 37 -5.27 -7.07 6.01
N LYS A 38 -4.50 -8.07 5.55
CA LYS A 38 -4.55 -8.53 4.16
C LYS A 38 -5.94 -9.04 3.81
N GLY A 39 -6.58 -9.79 4.70
CA GLY A 39 -7.95 -10.30 4.52
C GLY A 39 -8.94 -9.16 4.35
N ASP A 40 -8.98 -8.24 5.32
CA ASP A 40 -9.87 -7.07 5.30
C ASP A 40 -9.66 -6.17 4.07
N CYS A 41 -8.41 -5.92 3.68
CA CYS A 41 -8.10 -5.15 2.48
C CYS A 41 -8.59 -5.86 1.21
N GLN A 42 -8.41 -7.19 1.12
CA GLN A 42 -8.84 -7.96 -0.03
C GLN A 42 -10.36 -8.00 -0.16
N GLU A 43 -11.08 -8.06 0.96
CA GLU A 43 -12.54 -8.01 0.98
C GLU A 43 -13.05 -6.65 0.50
N LYS A 44 -12.51 -5.55 1.03
CA LYS A 44 -12.84 -4.19 0.57
C LYS A 44 -12.50 -3.95 -0.90
N LEU A 45 -11.41 -4.55 -1.39
CA LEU A 45 -11.05 -4.51 -2.81
C LEU A 45 -12.07 -5.25 -3.68
N LYS A 46 -12.53 -6.42 -3.25
CA LYS A 46 -13.57 -7.18 -3.96
C LYS A 46 -14.90 -6.44 -3.96
N GLU A 47 -15.30 -5.85 -2.83
CA GLU A 47 -16.50 -5.02 -2.76
C GLU A 47 -16.41 -3.80 -3.67
N CYS A 48 -15.27 -3.11 -3.66
CA CYS A 48 -14.99 -1.99 -4.55
C CYS A 48 -15.09 -2.42 -6.02
N GLN A 49 -14.49 -3.55 -6.38
CA GLN A 49 -14.54 -4.09 -7.74
C GLN A 49 -15.98 -4.43 -8.16
N SER A 50 -16.77 -5.01 -7.25
CA SER A 50 -18.18 -5.33 -7.50
C SER A 50 -19.05 -4.08 -7.66
N LYS A 51 -18.80 -3.03 -6.85
CA LYS A 51 -19.46 -1.72 -6.98
C LYS A 51 -19.05 -1.01 -8.26
N LEU A 52 -17.77 -1.05 -8.64
CA LEU A 52 -17.29 -0.54 -9.93
C LEU A 52 -17.99 -1.21 -11.11
N LEU A 53 -18.21 -2.53 -11.02
CA LEU A 53 -18.93 -3.30 -12.04
C LEU A 53 -20.42 -2.94 -12.12
N HIS A 54 -21.07 -2.65 -10.99
CA HIS A 54 -22.52 -2.33 -10.95
C HIS A 54 -22.84 -0.84 -11.16
N GLU A 55 -22.07 0.06 -10.58
CA GLU A 55 -22.35 1.52 -10.55
C GLU A 55 -21.57 2.29 -11.63
N GLY A 56 -20.60 1.64 -12.29
CA GLY A 56 -19.71 2.26 -13.26
C GLY A 56 -18.60 3.10 -12.62
N LEU A 57 -17.54 3.36 -13.41
CA LEU A 57 -16.35 4.11 -12.99
C LEU A 57 -16.66 5.51 -12.42
N ASP A 58 -17.75 6.14 -12.89
CA ASP A 58 -18.10 7.52 -12.54
C ASP A 58 -18.75 7.66 -11.15
N ASN A 59 -19.30 6.59 -10.56
CA ASN A 59 -19.98 6.65 -9.25
C ASN A 59 -19.30 5.84 -8.14
N ALA A 60 -18.34 4.97 -8.48
CA ALA A 60 -17.73 4.09 -7.49
C ALA A 60 -16.78 4.84 -6.53
N LYS A 61 -17.26 5.08 -5.30
CA LYS A 61 -16.42 5.58 -4.19
C LYS A 61 -15.76 4.40 -3.47
N CYS A 62 -14.59 4.00 -3.97
CA CYS A 62 -13.80 2.98 -3.30
C CYS A 62 -12.95 3.59 -2.18
N ASN A 63 -13.25 3.18 -0.94
CA ASN A 63 -12.48 3.60 0.22
C ASN A 63 -11.37 2.58 0.51
N PHE A 64 -10.15 2.91 0.09
CA PHE A 64 -8.95 2.08 0.29
C PHE A 64 -8.28 2.27 1.67
N ASN A 65 -8.97 2.88 2.64
CA ASN A 65 -8.49 3.01 4.03
C ASN A 65 -8.56 1.68 4.80
N CYS A 66 -7.90 0.65 4.27
CA CYS A 66 -7.77 -0.65 4.91
C CYS A 66 -6.43 -0.75 5.69
N LEU A 67 -5.45 0.09 5.34
CA LEU A 67 -4.17 0.23 6.00
C LEU A 67 -4.08 1.56 6.75
N ASP A 68 -3.62 1.52 7.99
CA ASP A 68 -3.30 2.70 8.79
C ASP A 68 -1.79 2.95 8.75
N PRO A 69 -1.33 4.07 8.18
CA PRO A 69 0.09 4.34 8.02
C PRO A 69 0.86 4.40 9.34
N LYS A 70 0.19 4.71 10.46
CA LYS A 70 0.82 4.70 11.80
C LYS A 70 1.10 3.30 12.32
N LEU A 71 0.36 2.30 11.85
CA LEU A 71 0.52 0.90 12.28
C LEU A 71 1.47 0.12 11.36
N ILE A 72 1.70 0.61 10.15
CA ILE A 72 2.67 0.07 9.18
C ILE A 72 4.11 0.20 9.70
N ILE A 73 4.43 1.35 10.30
CA ILE A 73 5.76 1.69 10.78
C ILE A 73 5.71 1.68 12.31
N ARG A 74 6.39 0.72 12.93
CA ARG A 74 6.46 0.61 14.39
C ARG A 74 7.86 1.00 14.84
N LYS A 75 7.97 1.80 15.90
CA LYS A 75 9.27 2.03 16.55
C LYS A 75 9.73 0.73 17.22
N LYS A 76 10.99 0.37 17.00
CA LYS A 76 11.68 -0.75 17.63
C LYS A 76 11.75 -0.57 19.15
#